data_AF-A0A968LGS0-F1
#
_entry.id   AF-A0A968LGS0-F1
#
_cell.length_a   1.000
_cell.length_b   1.000
_cell.length_c   1.000
_cell.angle_alpha   90.00
_cell.angle_beta   90.00
_cell.angle_gamma   90.00
#
_symmetry.space_group_name_H-M   'P 1'
#
loop_
_entity.id
_entity.type
_entity.pdbx_description
1 polymer ?
#
loop_
_entity_poly.entity_id
_entity_poly.type
_entity_poly.pdbx_seq_one_letter_code
_entity_poly.pdbx_strand_id
1 'polypeptide(L)'
;MQELQQGYEEASQHLEVLREIAPTLDQIMTDRWSAIDWDTLAREDPSAYWAYKAQYDREVAATVAAQEAQEAASRRERAQAIQRERGRLLQLAPEFGQPEKARGAIAAMKAFAQAIGMDAAVLRDLNGAETYALHLAAQAWSAQRGLSAKKVAAATPKVTPPGAAPSSKSQSARVAEAEQRLNQTGSIDAALELLRAKKGR
;
A
#
# COMPACT_ATOMS: atom_id res chain seq x y z
N MET A 1 -22.90 -15.17 29.74
CA MET A 1 -22.07 -14.22 28.96
C MET A 1 -20.72 -13.94 29.61
N GLN A 2 -20.60 -13.98 30.94
CA GLN A 2 -19.35 -13.72 31.68
C GLN A 2 -18.30 -14.84 31.53
N GLU A 3 -18.73 -16.11 31.49
CA GLU A 3 -17.83 -17.27 31.29
C GLU A 3 -17.23 -17.33 29.87
N LEU A 4 -17.93 -16.81 28.85
CA LEU A 4 -17.40 -16.71 27.49
C LEU A 4 -16.32 -15.63 27.36
N GLN A 5 -16.41 -14.55 28.16
CA GLN A 5 -15.37 -13.52 28.19
C GLN A 5 -14.13 -14.03 28.93
N GLN A 6 -14.29 -14.72 30.05
CA GLN A 6 -13.18 -15.33 30.80
C GLN A 6 -12.44 -16.39 29.97
N GLY A 7 -13.15 -17.27 29.27
CA GLY A 7 -12.52 -18.25 28.38
C GLY A 7 -11.77 -17.63 27.21
N TYR A 8 -12.20 -16.46 26.72
CA TYR A 8 -11.47 -15.70 25.69
C TYR A 8 -10.18 -15.08 26.23
N GLU A 9 -10.22 -14.57 27.46
CA GLU A 9 -9.09 -13.93 28.13
C GLU A 9 -8.00 -14.97 28.46
N GLU A 10 -8.39 -16.11 29.03
CA GLU A 10 -7.50 -17.25 29.29
C GLU A 10 -6.88 -17.79 27.99
N ALA A 11 -7.68 -17.97 26.94
CA ALA A 11 -7.18 -18.39 25.63
C ALA A 11 -6.19 -17.38 25.03
N SER A 12 -6.43 -16.08 25.19
CA SER A 12 -5.54 -15.04 24.70
C SER A 12 -4.20 -15.01 25.45
N GLN A 13 -4.22 -15.15 26.78
CA GLN A 13 -3.01 -15.22 27.60
C GLN A 13 -2.18 -16.47 27.26
N HIS A 14 -2.84 -17.62 27.06
CA HIS A 14 -2.18 -18.85 26.64
C HIS A 14 -1.51 -18.72 25.27
N LEU A 15 -2.17 -18.06 24.31
CA LEU A 15 -1.62 -17.81 22.98
C LEU A 15 -0.41 -16.86 23.03
N GLU A 16 -0.40 -15.90 23.95
CA GLU A 16 0.71 -14.96 24.11
C GLU A 16 1.95 -15.63 24.69
N VAL A 17 1.77 -16.46 25.72
CA VAL A 17 2.85 -17.29 26.29
C VAL A 17 3.40 -18.27 25.26
N LEU A 18 2.52 -18.91 24.48
CA LEU A 18 2.96 -19.80 23.39
C LEU A 18 3.73 -19.04 22.30
N ARG A 19 3.33 -17.80 21.97
CA ARG A 19 4.05 -16.97 20.99
C ARG A 19 5.47 -16.62 21.45
N GLU A 20 5.66 -16.40 22.75
CA GLU A 20 6.96 -16.06 23.34
C GLU A 20 7.88 -17.28 23.45
N ILE A 21 7.34 -18.44 23.85
CA ILE A 21 8.15 -19.64 24.11
C ILE A 21 8.36 -20.48 22.85
N ALA A 22 7.45 -20.46 21.87
CA ALA A 22 7.58 -21.25 20.65
C ALA A 22 8.94 -21.18 19.93
N PRO A 23 9.59 -20.01 19.73
CA PRO A 23 10.91 -19.97 19.10
C PRO A 23 12.03 -20.61 19.92
N THR A 24 11.83 -20.84 21.22
CA THR A 24 12.81 -21.47 22.12
C THR A 24 12.44 -22.90 22.51
N LEU A 25 11.27 -23.41 22.11
CA LEU A 25 10.81 -24.77 22.43
C LEU A 25 11.79 -25.85 21.95
N ASP A 26 12.33 -25.72 20.74
CA ASP A 26 13.31 -26.69 20.21
C ASP A 26 14.61 -26.71 21.04
N GLN A 27 15.04 -25.55 21.51
CA GLN A 27 16.22 -25.41 22.37
C GLN A 27 15.96 -26.07 23.73
N ILE A 28 14.83 -25.75 24.36
CA ILE A 28 14.42 -26.31 25.66
C ILE A 28 14.30 -27.84 25.58
N MET A 29 13.72 -28.35 24.49
CA MET A 29 13.57 -29.79 24.24
C MET A 29 14.93 -30.46 24.04
N THR A 30 15.81 -29.85 23.24
CA THR A 30 17.16 -30.36 23.01
C THR A 30 17.96 -30.40 24.31
N ASP A 31 17.96 -29.32 25.08
CA ASP A 31 18.72 -29.20 26.32
C ASP A 31 18.23 -30.22 27.37
N ARG A 32 16.92 -30.46 27.44
CA ARG A 32 16.32 -31.40 28.40
C ARG A 32 16.63 -32.86 28.09
N TRP A 33 16.58 -33.25 26.82
CA TRP A 33 16.66 -34.65 26.41
C TRP A 33 18.05 -35.09 25.92
N SER A 34 18.95 -34.14 25.64
CA SER A 34 20.32 -34.42 25.19
C SER A 34 21.21 -35.06 26.26
N ALA A 35 20.91 -34.85 27.54
CA ALA A 35 21.68 -35.42 28.65
C ALA A 35 21.35 -36.89 28.94
N ILE A 36 20.31 -37.46 28.32
CA ILE A 36 19.88 -38.84 28.56
C ILE A 36 20.61 -39.79 27.61
N ASP A 37 21.40 -40.71 28.17
CA ASP A 37 21.92 -41.87 27.43
C ASP A 37 20.85 -42.96 27.35
N TRP A 38 20.10 -42.93 26.27
CA TRP A 38 18.98 -43.85 26.00
C TRP A 38 19.39 -45.31 25.89
N ASP A 39 20.61 -45.60 25.43
CA ASP A 39 21.10 -46.97 25.24
C ASP A 39 21.47 -47.60 26.59
N THR A 40 22.14 -46.84 27.45
CA THR A 40 22.45 -47.25 28.83
C THR A 40 21.17 -47.40 29.65
N LEU A 41 20.25 -46.42 29.55
CA LEU A 41 18.96 -46.45 30.24
C LEU A 41 18.11 -47.66 29.84
N ALA A 42 18.08 -48.02 28.55
CA ALA A 42 17.32 -49.18 28.07
C ALA A 42 17.86 -50.52 28.58
N ARG A 43 19.17 -50.61 28.87
CA ARG A 43 19.82 -51.84 29.37
C ARG A 43 19.74 -51.95 30.89
N GLU A 44 19.93 -50.85 31.61
CA GLU A 44 20.01 -50.84 33.07
C GLU A 44 18.63 -50.73 33.73
N ASP A 45 17.72 -49.93 33.17
CA ASP A 45 16.34 -49.78 33.66
C ASP A 45 15.33 -49.66 32.50
N PRO A 46 14.87 -50.80 31.95
CA PRO A 46 13.88 -50.82 30.88
C PRO A 46 12.56 -50.13 31.25
N SER A 47 12.20 -50.10 32.54
CA SER A 47 10.95 -49.49 32.99
C SER A 47 11.04 -47.96 32.96
N ALA A 48 12.16 -47.40 33.42
CA ALA A 48 12.45 -45.98 33.32
C ALA A 48 12.59 -45.55 31.85
N TYR A 49 13.24 -46.36 31.02
CA TYR A 49 13.33 -46.09 29.58
C TYR A 49 11.95 -45.85 28.96
N TRP A 50 10.99 -46.75 29.16
CA TRP A 50 9.65 -46.60 28.58
C TRP A 50 8.90 -45.38 29.14
N ALA A 51 9.09 -45.05 30.43
CA ALA A 51 8.50 -43.86 31.03
C ALA A 51 9.07 -42.57 30.41
N TYR A 52 10.39 -42.45 30.31
CA TYR A 52 11.06 -41.29 29.71
C TYR A 52 10.77 -41.18 28.22
N LYS A 53 10.72 -42.31 27.50
CA LYS A 53 10.39 -42.35 26.08
C LYS A 53 8.96 -41.87 25.83
N ALA A 54 8.00 -42.34 26.63
CA ALA A 54 6.61 -41.88 26.55
C ALA A 54 6.48 -40.38 26.85
N GLN A 55 7.29 -39.86 27.79
CA GLN A 55 7.31 -38.43 28.09
C GLN A 55 7.93 -37.62 26.93
N TYR A 56 9.06 -38.07 26.38
CA TYR A 56 9.69 -37.47 25.21
C TYR A 56 8.72 -37.40 24.03
N ASP A 57 8.05 -38.52 23.70
CA ASP A 57 7.14 -38.57 22.56
C ASP A 57 5.92 -37.63 22.74
N ARG A 58 5.40 -37.50 23.98
CA ARG A 58 4.34 -36.52 24.29
C ARG A 58 4.82 -35.08 24.11
N GLU A 59 6.01 -34.77 24.59
CA GLU A 59 6.56 -33.42 24.50
C GLU A 59 6.88 -33.07 23.05
N VAL A 60 7.42 -33.99 22.25
CA VAL A 60 7.65 -33.79 20.81
C VAL A 60 6.34 -33.51 20.10
N ALA A 61 5.29 -34.29 20.37
CA ALA A 61 3.97 -34.06 19.78
C ALA A 61 3.40 -32.68 20.17
N ALA A 62 3.59 -32.26 21.43
CA ALA A 62 3.17 -30.95 21.90
C ALA A 62 3.95 -29.80 21.23
N THR A 63 5.27 -29.94 21.05
CA THR A 63 6.10 -28.95 20.35
C THR A 63 5.68 -28.80 18.89
N VAL A 64 5.48 -29.92 18.18
CA VAL A 64 5.00 -29.88 16.79
C VAL A 64 3.64 -29.19 16.70
N ALA A 65 2.70 -29.54 17.57
CA ALA A 65 1.38 -28.90 17.59
C ALA A 65 1.45 -27.38 17.90
N ALA A 66 2.36 -26.97 18.79
CA ALA A 66 2.58 -25.56 19.12
C ALA A 66 3.17 -24.79 17.92
N GLN A 67 4.14 -25.37 17.21
CA GLN A 67 4.70 -24.80 15.99
C GLN A 67 3.64 -24.62 14.90
N GLU A 68 2.86 -25.67 14.61
CA GLU A 68 1.78 -25.61 13.61
C GLU A 68 0.74 -24.54 13.96
N ALA A 69 0.37 -24.43 15.25
CA ALA A 69 -0.55 -23.41 15.74
C ALA A 69 0.02 -21.99 15.56
N GLN A 70 1.30 -21.79 15.86
CA GLN A 70 1.97 -20.50 15.67
C GLN A 70 2.04 -20.11 14.19
N GLU A 71 2.39 -21.04 13.31
CA GLU A 71 2.41 -20.79 11.87
C GLU A 71 1.00 -20.47 11.34
N ALA A 72 -0.02 -21.18 11.80
CA ALA A 72 -1.40 -20.91 11.43
C ALA A 72 -1.85 -19.52 11.92
N ALA A 73 -1.49 -19.12 13.14
CA ALA A 73 -1.76 -17.80 13.67
C ALA A 73 -1.05 -16.70 12.86
N SER A 74 0.24 -16.87 12.56
CA SER A 74 1.03 -15.94 11.73
C SER A 74 0.45 -15.79 10.32
N ARG A 75 0.04 -16.90 9.68
CA ARG A 75 -0.64 -16.87 8.38
C ARG A 75 -1.95 -16.07 8.45
N ARG A 76 -2.74 -16.25 9.51
CA ARG A 76 -3.99 -15.49 9.72
C ARG A 76 -3.72 -14.00 9.94
N GLU A 77 -2.75 -13.63 10.78
CA GLU A 77 -2.35 -12.25 11.02
C GLU A 77 -1.92 -11.56 9.73
N ARG A 78 -1.07 -12.23 8.93
CA ARG A 78 -0.61 -11.72 7.63
C ARG A 78 -1.77 -11.56 6.64
N ALA A 79 -2.66 -12.54 6.54
CA ALA A 79 -3.83 -12.45 5.69
C ALA A 79 -4.73 -11.26 6.08
N GLN A 80 -4.96 -11.06 7.38
CA GLN A 80 -5.74 -9.91 7.86
C GLN A 80 -5.03 -8.58 7.58
N ALA A 81 -3.70 -8.50 7.73
CA ALA A 81 -2.93 -7.31 7.40
C ALA A 81 -3.07 -6.95 5.91
N ILE A 82 -2.93 -7.93 5.02
CA ILE A 82 -3.13 -7.75 3.57
C ILE A 82 -4.55 -7.25 3.27
N GLN A 83 -5.57 -7.80 3.93
CA GLN A 83 -6.95 -7.33 3.72
C GLN A 83 -7.16 -5.90 4.21
N ARG A 84 -6.57 -5.51 5.36
CA ARG A 84 -6.62 -4.13 5.86
C ARG A 84 -5.94 -3.16 4.90
N GLU A 85 -4.76 -3.53 4.38
CA GLU A 85 -4.04 -2.72 3.40
C GLU A 85 -4.81 -2.58 2.10
N ARG A 86 -5.39 -3.68 1.60
CA ARG A 86 -6.26 -3.64 0.41
C ARG A 86 -7.46 -2.73 0.63
N GLY A 87 -8.09 -2.80 1.80
CA GLY A 87 -9.18 -1.90 2.16
C GLY A 87 -8.78 -0.42 2.12
N ARG A 88 -7.62 -0.09 2.69
CA ARG A 88 -7.06 1.28 2.63
C ARG A 88 -6.75 1.72 1.20
N LEU A 89 -6.15 0.84 0.38
CA LEU A 89 -5.89 1.13 -1.03
C LEU A 89 -7.17 1.45 -1.79
N LEU A 90 -8.25 0.69 -1.57
CA LEU A 90 -9.54 0.94 -2.20
C LEU A 90 -10.20 2.25 -1.73
N GLN A 91 -9.92 2.71 -0.51
CA GLN A 91 -10.37 4.01 -0.02
C GLN A 91 -9.62 5.17 -0.69
N LEU A 92 -8.29 5.03 -0.87
CA LEU A 92 -7.43 6.06 -1.46
C LEU A 92 -7.47 6.10 -2.99
N ALA A 93 -7.67 4.94 -3.62
CA ALA A 93 -7.71 4.74 -5.07
C ALA A 93 -8.83 3.75 -5.43
N PRO A 94 -10.10 4.20 -5.47
CA PRO A 94 -11.27 3.35 -5.72
C PRO A 94 -11.26 2.67 -7.11
N GLU A 95 -10.47 3.17 -8.06
CA GLU A 95 -10.22 2.56 -9.36
C GLU A 95 -9.64 1.14 -9.28
N PHE A 96 -8.91 0.80 -8.22
CA PHE A 96 -8.43 -0.58 -8.00
C PHE A 96 -9.56 -1.56 -7.64
N GLY A 97 -10.75 -1.07 -7.30
CA GLY A 97 -11.95 -1.89 -7.08
C GLY A 97 -12.67 -2.27 -8.37
N GLN A 98 -12.32 -1.64 -9.50
CA GLN A 98 -12.94 -1.87 -10.80
C GLN A 98 -11.95 -2.65 -11.70
N PRO A 99 -12.27 -3.88 -12.13
CA PRO A 99 -11.29 -4.76 -12.78
C PRO A 99 -10.65 -4.14 -14.04
N GLU A 100 -11.42 -3.42 -14.85
CA GLU A 100 -10.90 -2.77 -16.06
C GLU A 100 -9.99 -1.58 -15.75
N LYS A 101 -10.34 -0.76 -14.74
CA LYS A 101 -9.50 0.38 -14.34
C LYS A 101 -8.24 -0.07 -13.60
N ALA A 102 -8.35 -1.11 -12.77
CA ALA A 102 -7.22 -1.74 -12.10
C ALA A 102 -6.20 -2.29 -13.10
N ARG A 103 -6.65 -2.95 -14.18
CA ARG A 103 -5.75 -3.42 -15.26
C ARG A 103 -4.97 -2.27 -15.89
N GLY A 104 -5.63 -1.16 -16.21
CA GLY A 104 -4.99 0.03 -16.74
C GLY A 104 -3.97 0.64 -15.77
N ALA A 105 -4.34 0.79 -14.50
CA ALA A 105 -3.47 1.31 -13.45
C ALA A 105 -2.22 0.42 -13.26
N ILE A 106 -2.39 -0.90 -13.22
CA ILE A 106 -1.28 -1.86 -13.09
C ILE A 106 -0.35 -1.79 -14.31
N ALA A 107 -0.89 -1.67 -15.52
CA ALA A 107 -0.09 -1.52 -16.73
C ALA A 107 0.75 -0.24 -16.70
N ALA A 108 0.16 0.89 -16.28
CA ALA A 108 0.87 2.16 -16.12
C ALA A 108 1.98 2.08 -15.06
N MET A 109 1.69 1.44 -13.92
CA MET A 109 2.69 1.22 -12.87
C MET A 109 3.87 0.36 -13.35
N LYS A 110 3.59 -0.73 -14.08
CA LYS A 110 4.65 -1.57 -14.67
C LYS A 110 5.50 -0.80 -15.67
N ALA A 111 4.89 -0.01 -16.54
CA ALA A 111 5.61 0.81 -17.52
C ALA A 111 6.51 1.85 -16.84
N PHE A 112 6.01 2.49 -15.78
CA PHE A 112 6.80 3.43 -14.98
C PHE A 112 7.95 2.73 -14.24
N ALA A 113 7.68 1.60 -13.58
CA ALA A 113 8.68 0.80 -12.88
C ALA A 113 9.82 0.35 -13.81
N GLN A 114 9.47 -0.11 -15.02
CA GLN A 114 10.46 -0.44 -16.05
C GLN A 114 11.28 0.78 -16.49
N ALA A 115 10.64 1.94 -16.65
CA ALA A 115 11.32 3.16 -17.06
C ALA A 115 12.36 3.66 -16.04
N ILE A 116 12.15 3.37 -14.76
CA ILE A 116 13.09 3.71 -13.67
C ILE A 116 14.06 2.56 -13.33
N GLY A 117 14.02 1.44 -14.07
CA GLY A 117 14.90 0.28 -13.86
C GLY A 117 14.56 -0.55 -12.61
N MET A 118 13.32 -0.48 -12.11
CA MET A 118 12.86 -1.27 -10.98
C MET A 118 12.63 -2.73 -11.39
N ASP A 119 13.11 -3.65 -10.54
CA ASP A 119 12.94 -5.08 -10.77
C ASP A 119 11.47 -5.53 -10.64
N ALA A 120 11.08 -6.51 -11.47
CA ALA A 120 9.70 -6.99 -11.52
C ALA A 120 9.28 -7.80 -10.28
N ALA A 121 10.22 -8.31 -9.48
CA ALA A 121 9.94 -8.97 -8.21
C ALA A 121 9.49 -7.95 -7.15
N VAL A 122 10.12 -6.77 -7.12
CA VAL A 122 9.76 -5.67 -6.19
C VAL A 122 8.29 -5.29 -6.33
N LEU A 123 7.77 -5.28 -7.56
CA LEU A 123 6.35 -4.99 -7.83
C LEU A 123 5.37 -5.99 -7.21
N ARG A 124 5.78 -7.23 -6.94
CA ARG A 124 4.92 -8.27 -6.36
C ARG A 124 4.86 -8.19 -4.84
N ASP A 125 5.88 -7.59 -4.24
CA ASP A 125 6.04 -7.50 -2.79
C ASP A 125 5.58 -6.15 -2.22
N LEU A 126 5.09 -5.24 -3.07
CA LEU A 126 4.58 -3.94 -2.62
C LEU A 126 3.36 -4.10 -1.72
N ASN A 127 3.39 -3.43 -0.58
CA ASN A 127 2.25 -3.28 0.30
C ASN A 127 1.24 -2.27 -0.27
N GLY A 128 0.07 -2.13 0.38
CA GLY A 128 -0.99 -1.25 -0.10
C GLY A 128 -0.58 0.23 -0.23
N ALA A 129 0.27 0.74 0.66
CA ALA A 129 0.72 2.13 0.64
C ALA A 129 1.75 2.38 -0.46
N GLU A 130 2.70 1.46 -0.64
CA GLU A 130 3.70 1.52 -1.70
C GLU A 130 3.06 1.40 -3.08
N THR A 131 2.06 0.53 -3.20
CA THR A 131 1.24 0.39 -4.40
C THR A 131 0.58 1.72 -4.77
N TYR A 132 -0.02 2.40 -3.78
CA TYR A 132 -0.64 3.71 -4.00
C TYR A 132 0.39 4.79 -4.40
N ALA A 133 1.54 4.85 -3.72
CA ALA A 133 2.61 5.79 -4.05
C ALA A 133 3.15 5.58 -5.48
N LEU A 134 3.40 4.32 -5.85
CA LEU A 134 3.84 3.96 -7.20
C LEU A 134 2.77 4.30 -8.24
N HIS A 135 1.49 4.13 -7.91
CA HIS A 135 0.39 4.53 -8.77
C HIS A 135 0.38 6.04 -9.04
N LEU A 136 0.50 6.88 -8.01
CA LEU A 136 0.60 8.33 -8.16
C LEU A 136 1.83 8.75 -8.98
N ALA A 137 2.97 8.11 -8.74
CA ALA A 137 4.19 8.36 -9.49
C ALA A 137 4.02 8.02 -10.99
N ALA A 138 3.39 6.88 -11.29
CA ALA A 138 3.10 6.48 -12.67
C ALA A 138 2.12 7.45 -13.35
N GLN A 139 1.10 7.94 -12.64
CA GLN A 139 0.20 8.97 -13.15
C GLN A 139 0.95 10.27 -13.48
N ALA A 140 1.75 10.77 -12.54
CA ALA A 140 2.53 11.99 -12.72
C ALA A 140 3.52 11.88 -13.90
N TRP A 141 4.21 10.74 -14.01
CA TRP A 141 5.10 10.45 -15.13
C TRP A 141 4.36 10.44 -16.48
N SER A 142 3.19 9.81 -16.53
CA SER A 142 2.36 9.79 -17.74
C SER A 142 1.87 11.19 -18.14
N ALA A 143 1.50 12.02 -17.15
CA ALA A 143 1.07 13.40 -17.37
C ALA A 143 2.21 14.27 -17.89
N GLN A 144 3.42 14.12 -17.36
CA GLN A 144 4.62 14.82 -17.86
C GLN A 144 4.94 14.45 -19.31
N ARG A 145 4.80 13.18 -19.69
CA ARG A 145 4.95 12.73 -21.09
C ARG A 145 3.84 13.25 -21.99
N GLY A 146 2.60 13.32 -21.49
CA GLY A 146 1.48 13.93 -22.20
C GLY A 146 1.67 15.43 -22.44
N LEU A 147 2.26 16.15 -21.47
CA LEU A 147 2.60 17.57 -21.59
C LEU A 147 3.73 17.81 -22.60
N SER A 148 4.69 16.90 -22.72
CA SER A 148 5.75 16.97 -23.75
C SER A 148 5.28 16.49 -25.12
N ALA A 149 4.26 15.63 -25.19
CA ALA A 149 3.60 15.21 -26.42
C ALA A 149 2.63 16.25 -26.98
N LYS A 150 2.08 17.13 -26.13
CA LYS A 150 1.48 18.38 -26.58
C LYS A 150 2.61 19.32 -26.99
N LYS A 151 3.26 19.00 -28.11
CA LYS A 151 3.87 20.02 -28.97
C LYS A 151 2.78 21.08 -29.07
N VAL A 152 3.01 22.24 -28.46
CA VAL A 152 2.36 23.45 -28.89
C VAL A 152 2.64 23.44 -30.38
N ALA A 153 1.66 23.06 -31.20
CA ALA A 153 1.73 23.29 -32.62
C ALA A 153 2.08 24.77 -32.67
N ALA A 154 3.33 25.08 -33.04
CA ALA A 154 3.76 26.44 -33.15
C ALA A 154 2.69 27.04 -34.04
N ALA A 155 1.83 27.88 -33.46
CA ALA A 155 0.85 28.58 -34.23
C ALA A 155 1.72 29.43 -35.13
N THR A 156 1.94 28.96 -36.36
CA THR A 156 2.69 29.70 -37.36
C THR A 156 2.05 31.07 -37.33
N PRO A 157 2.76 32.12 -36.90
CA PRO A 157 2.14 33.43 -36.75
C PRO A 157 1.56 33.72 -38.12
N LYS A 158 0.23 33.80 -38.19
CA LYS A 158 -0.46 34.02 -39.45
C LYS A 158 0.03 35.38 -39.90
N VAL A 159 0.95 35.38 -40.86
CA VAL A 159 1.52 36.60 -41.44
C VAL A 159 0.35 37.27 -42.13
N THR A 160 -0.30 38.19 -41.42
CA THR A 160 -1.24 39.12 -42.02
C THR A 160 -0.43 39.97 -42.99
N PRO A 161 -0.88 40.12 -44.24
CA PRO A 161 -0.22 40.99 -45.20
C PRO A 161 -0.08 42.40 -44.61
N PRO A 162 1.02 43.13 -44.88
CA PRO A 162 1.17 44.50 -44.42
C PRO A 162 0.03 45.33 -45.00
N GLY A 163 -0.89 45.78 -44.14
CA GLY A 163 -2.05 46.58 -44.56
C GLY A 163 -3.38 46.28 -43.86
N ALA A 164 -3.49 45.24 -43.04
CA ALA A 164 -4.67 45.06 -42.20
C ALA A 164 -4.54 45.89 -40.91
N ALA A 165 -5.32 46.97 -40.79
CA ALA A 165 -5.44 47.74 -39.56
C ALA A 165 -5.79 46.80 -38.38
N PRO A 166 -5.18 46.96 -37.19
CA PRO A 166 -5.54 46.16 -36.04
C PRO A 166 -7.02 46.41 -35.72
N SER A 167 -7.85 45.36 -35.74
CA SER A 167 -9.21 45.48 -35.26
C SER A 167 -9.14 45.77 -33.77
N SER A 168 -9.39 47.03 -33.41
CA SER A 168 -9.56 47.44 -32.03
C SER A 168 -10.77 46.67 -31.50
N LYS A 169 -10.54 45.56 -30.78
CA LYS A 169 -11.56 45.06 -29.86
C LYS A 169 -11.94 46.26 -29.00
N SER A 170 -13.16 46.73 -29.17
CA SER A 170 -13.63 47.97 -28.57
C SER A 170 -13.43 47.90 -27.06
N GLN A 171 -13.10 49.03 -26.45
CA GLN A 171 -12.95 49.16 -25.01
C GLN A 171 -14.17 48.59 -24.26
N SER A 172 -15.37 48.66 -24.87
CA SER A 172 -16.60 48.04 -24.37
C SER A 172 -16.53 46.52 -24.22
N ALA A 173 -15.90 45.79 -25.15
CA ALA A 173 -15.77 44.33 -25.05
C ALA A 173 -14.82 43.91 -23.92
N ARG A 174 -13.74 44.68 -23.70
CA ARG A 174 -12.79 44.43 -22.60
C ARG A 174 -13.40 44.73 -21.23
N VAL A 175 -14.22 45.77 -21.15
CA VAL A 175 -14.95 46.11 -19.92
C VAL A 175 -15.98 45.03 -19.58
N ALA A 176 -16.74 44.54 -20.56
CA ALA A 176 -17.75 43.50 -20.34
C ALA A 176 -17.14 42.17 -19.85
N GLU A 177 -15.99 41.77 -20.41
CA GLU A 177 -15.29 40.56 -19.98
C GLU A 177 -14.74 40.69 -18.55
N ALA A 178 -14.18 41.85 -18.20
CA ALA A 178 -13.69 42.12 -16.86
C ALA A 178 -14.82 42.20 -15.80
N GLU A 179 -15.98 42.75 -16.17
CA GLU A 179 -17.19 42.73 -15.31
C GLU A 179 -17.70 41.31 -15.06
N GLN A 180 -17.73 40.48 -16.11
CA GLN A 180 -18.17 39.09 -15.98
C GLN A 180 -17.24 38.28 -15.06
N ARG A 181 -15.92 38.49 -15.16
CA ARG A 181 -14.95 37.83 -14.27
C ARG A 181 -15.08 38.30 -12.84
N LEU A 182 -15.25 39.60 -12.60
CA LEU A 182 -15.44 40.13 -11.26
C LEU A 182 -16.71 39.55 -10.60
N ASN A 183 -17.81 39.44 -11.34
CA ASN A 183 -19.05 38.85 -10.83
C ASN A 183 -18.93 37.34 -10.53
N GLN A 184 -18.03 36.63 -11.21
CA GLN A 184 -17.82 35.20 -10.99
C GLN A 184 -16.85 34.91 -9.85
N THR A 185 -15.77 35.69 -9.73
CA THR A 185 -14.67 35.38 -8.80
C THR A 185 -14.65 36.26 -7.56
N GLY A 186 -15.25 37.45 -7.60
CA GLY A 186 -15.22 38.42 -6.51
C GLY A 186 -13.80 38.88 -6.12
N SER A 187 -12.79 38.62 -6.95
CA SER A 187 -11.38 38.85 -6.58
C SER A 187 -10.93 40.29 -6.79
N ILE A 188 -9.99 40.73 -5.97
CA ILE A 188 -9.36 42.07 -6.06
C ILE A 188 -8.65 42.24 -7.41
N ASP A 189 -8.02 41.18 -7.93
CA ASP A 189 -7.34 41.21 -9.23
C ASP A 189 -8.33 41.45 -10.39
N ALA A 190 -9.52 40.85 -10.34
CA ALA A 190 -10.57 41.10 -11.33
C ALA A 190 -11.11 42.54 -11.25
N ALA A 191 -11.20 43.10 -10.04
CA ALA A 191 -11.57 44.50 -9.84
C ALA A 191 -10.53 45.47 -10.43
N LEU A 192 -9.23 45.14 -10.28
CA LEU A 192 -8.14 45.92 -10.88
C LEU A 192 -8.11 45.82 -12.41
N GLU A 193 -8.40 44.64 -12.97
CA GLU A 193 -8.52 44.43 -14.42
C GLU A 193 -9.67 45.26 -15.00
N LEU A 194 -10.82 45.29 -14.32
CA LEU A 194 -11.95 46.14 -14.70
C LEU A 194 -11.61 47.63 -14.64
N LEU A 195 -10.94 48.08 -13.59
CA LEU A 195 -10.51 49.47 -13.45
C LEU A 195 -9.56 49.89 -14.58
N ARG A 196 -8.62 49.01 -14.95
CA ARG A 196 -7.69 49.25 -16.07
C ARG A 196 -8.41 49.27 -17.41
N ALA A 197 -9.36 48.37 -17.63
CA ALA A 197 -10.18 48.33 -18.85
C ALA A 197 -11.04 49.59 -19.02
N LYS A 198 -11.58 50.14 -17.92
CA LYS A 198 -12.34 51.40 -17.93
C LYS A 198 -11.45 52.63 -18.14
N LYS A 199 -10.18 52.60 -17.70
CA LYS A 199 -9.29 53.76 -17.71
C LYS A 199 -8.50 53.99 -19.00
N GLY A 200 -8.56 53.07 -19.98
CA GLY A 200 -8.06 53.27 -21.34
C GLY A 200 -6.70 53.97 -21.43
N ARG A 201 -5.63 53.28 -21.02
CA ARG A 201 -4.25 53.69 -21.29
C ARG A 201 -3.46 52.51 -21.83
#